data_AF-A0A4R1G0I3-F1
#
_entry.id   AF-A0A4R1G0I3-F1
#
_cell.length_a   1.000
_cell.length_b   1.000
_cell.length_c   1.000
_cell.angle_alpha   90.00
_cell.angle_beta   90.00
_cell.angle_gamma   90.00
#
_symmetry.space_group_name_H-M   'P 1'
#
loop_
_entity.id
_entity.type
_entity.pdbx_description
1 polymer ?
#
loop_
_entity_poly.entity_id
_entity_poly.type
_entity_poly.pdbx_seq_one_letter_code
_entity_poly.pdbx_strand_id
1 'polypeptide(L)'
;MVRIEDVCGAAGYTRGAFYSQFASLEELFFVLYDQRATLITDQVRAALDAVADPTELTTFVDRLSATLLLDRDWLLVKTDFLTYAARRPETAARLITHRAQLRAALEDKLTRSRFNLPASFGSIGEAAHAVIAAYDGVTVQLLLDNDQAAARAWLARLITQLGLVEPRT
;
A
#
# COMPACT_ATOMS: atom_id res chain seq x y z
N MET A 1 21.45 9.60 5.08
CA MET A 1 20.56 9.14 6.16
C MET A 1 20.06 10.36 6.91
N VAL A 2 18.74 10.54 6.97
CA VAL A 2 18.08 11.67 7.63
C VAL A 2 18.31 11.60 9.14
N ARG A 3 18.55 12.74 9.79
CA ARG A 3 18.67 12.87 11.24
C ARG A 3 17.41 13.46 11.86
N ILE A 4 17.25 13.28 13.18
CA ILE A 4 16.10 13.85 13.92
C ILE A 4 16.09 15.37 13.79
N GLU A 5 17.26 16.00 13.81
CA GLU A 5 17.42 17.44 13.62
C GLU A 5 16.88 17.92 12.28
N ASP A 6 17.11 17.15 11.21
CA ASP A 6 16.64 17.49 9.86
C ASP A 6 15.11 17.50 9.82
N VAL A 7 14.47 16.47 10.41
CA VAL A 7 13.01 16.35 10.50
C VAL A 7 12.43 17.47 11.36
N CYS A 8 13.03 17.73 12.52
CA CYS A 8 12.62 18.79 13.43
C CYS A 8 12.70 20.17 12.75
N GLY A 9 13.83 20.46 12.09
CA GLY A 9 14.05 21.71 11.37
C GLY A 9 13.05 21.92 10.23
N ALA A 10 12.78 20.88 9.45
CA ALA A 10 11.79 20.95 8.36
C ALA A 10 10.35 21.11 8.87
N ALA A 11 10.00 20.50 10.00
CA ALA A 11 8.65 20.54 10.57
C ALA A 11 8.41 21.72 11.54
N GLY A 12 9.43 22.54 11.84
CA GLY A 12 9.32 23.65 12.77
C GLY A 12 9.23 23.24 14.26
N TYR A 13 9.69 22.03 14.59
CA TYR A 13 9.69 21.51 15.96
C TYR A 13 11.08 21.48 16.58
N THR A 14 11.14 21.42 17.90
CA THR A 14 12.40 21.21 18.63
C THR A 14 12.66 19.72 18.81
N ARG A 15 13.92 19.35 19.08
CA ARG A 15 14.28 17.99 19.49
C ARG A 15 13.51 17.53 20.74
N GLY A 16 13.30 18.43 21.70
CA GLY A 16 12.54 18.13 22.92
C GLY A 16 11.10 17.73 22.61
N ALA A 17 10.45 18.45 21.68
CA ALA A 17 9.10 18.13 21.22
C ALA A 17 9.05 16.80 20.44
N PHE A 18 10.09 16.47 19.67
CA PHE A 18 10.20 15.16 19.03
C PHE A 18 10.27 14.05 20.08
N TYR A 19 11.21 14.13 21.02
CA TYR A 19 11.42 13.10 22.03
C TYR A 19 10.27 12.96 23.04
N SER A 20 9.41 13.97 23.18
CA SER A 20 8.18 13.81 23.98
C SER A 20 7.13 12.94 23.29
N GLN A 21 7.20 12.75 21.97
CA GLN A 21 6.21 12.00 21.19
C GLN A 21 6.77 10.72 20.57
N PHE A 22 8.06 10.69 20.22
CA PHE A 22 8.71 9.58 19.54
C PHE A 22 10.11 9.36 20.14
N ALA A 23 10.41 8.11 20.50
CA ALA A 23 11.73 7.69 20.95
C ALA A 23 12.76 7.65 19.80
N SER A 24 12.32 7.49 18.54
CA SER A 24 13.22 7.40 17.39
C SER A 24 12.55 7.73 16.05
N LEU A 25 13.36 7.93 15.00
CA LEU A 25 12.87 8.01 13.61
C LEU A 25 12.21 6.71 13.15
N GLU A 26 12.64 5.57 13.69
CA GLU A 26 12.01 4.28 13.41
C GLU A 26 10.57 4.26 13.95
N GLU A 27 10.35 4.74 15.17
CA GLU A 27 9.01 4.85 15.74
C GLU A 27 8.13 5.81 14.94
N LEU A 28 8.65 6.98 14.58
CA LEU A 28 7.94 7.92 13.71
C LEU A 28 7.57 7.26 12.37
N PHE A 29 8.49 6.50 11.76
CA PHE A 29 8.20 5.78 10.53
C PHE A 29 7.02 4.82 10.67
N PHE A 30 6.98 4.02 11.73
CA PHE A 30 5.88 3.08 11.94
C PHE A 30 4.53 3.77 12.17
N VAL A 31 4.53 4.90 12.88
CA VAL A 31 3.33 5.74 13.02
C VAL A 31 2.84 6.24 11.65
N LEU A 32 3.75 6.73 10.81
CA LEU A 32 3.42 7.15 9.44
C LEU A 32 2.95 5.96 8.58
N TYR A 33 3.59 4.81 8.73
CA TYR A 33 3.24 3.59 8.01
C TYR A 33 1.80 3.16 8.35
N ASP A 34 1.44 3.14 9.62
CA ASP A 34 0.10 2.77 10.07
C ASP A 34 -0.96 3.76 9.57
N GLN A 35 -0.68 5.07 9.61
CA GLN A 35 -1.57 6.07 9.02
C GLN A 35 -1.79 5.84 7.52
N ARG A 36 -0.73 5.53 6.77
CA ARG A 36 -0.82 5.24 5.34
C ARG A 36 -1.54 3.92 5.08
N ALA A 37 -1.33 2.90 5.90
CA ALA A 37 -2.04 1.63 5.84
C ALA A 37 -3.56 1.85 6.04
N THR A 38 -3.96 2.63 7.06
CA THR A 38 -5.37 2.99 7.27
C THR A 38 -5.95 3.70 6.05
N LEU A 39 -5.27 4.70 5.51
CA LEU A 39 -5.73 5.42 4.32
C LEU A 39 -5.95 4.47 3.12
N ILE A 40 -5.02 3.55 2.87
CA ILE A 40 -5.14 2.56 1.80
C ILE A 40 -6.36 1.66 2.03
N THR A 41 -6.55 1.17 3.26
CA THR A 41 -7.71 0.32 3.58
C THR A 41 -9.04 1.04 3.44
N ASP A 42 -9.09 2.34 3.75
CA ASP A 42 -10.28 3.17 3.58
C ASP A 42 -10.58 3.47 2.10
N GLN A 43 -9.54 3.71 1.29
CA GLN A 43 -9.68 3.87 -0.16
C GLN A 43 -10.24 2.59 -0.81
N VAL A 44 -9.72 1.42 -0.42
CA VAL A 44 -10.22 0.13 -0.90
C VAL A 44 -11.67 -0.08 -0.50
N ARG A 45 -12.02 0.20 0.76
CA ARG A 45 -13.40 0.14 1.24
C ARG A 45 -14.31 1.07 0.43
N ALA A 46 -13.92 2.32 0.22
CA ALA A 46 -14.71 3.27 -0.56
C ALA A 46 -14.88 2.84 -2.03
N ALA A 47 -13.87 2.22 -2.63
CA ALA A 47 -13.96 1.65 -3.98
C ALA A 47 -14.94 0.48 -4.03
N LEU A 48 -14.96 -0.39 -3.00
CA LEU A 48 -15.92 -1.50 -2.88
C LEU A 48 -17.35 -0.98 -2.67
N ASP A 49 -17.55 -0.02 -1.77
CA ASP A 49 -18.86 0.54 -1.43
C ASP A 49 -19.50 1.29 -2.62
N ALA A 50 -18.69 1.79 -3.55
CA ALA A 50 -19.14 2.55 -4.72
C ALA A 50 -19.62 1.69 -5.89
N VAL A 51 -19.44 0.37 -5.83
CA VAL A 51 -19.86 -0.56 -6.89
C VAL A 51 -21.20 -1.17 -6.53
N ALA A 52 -22.22 -0.86 -7.34
CA ALA A 52 -23.60 -1.29 -7.09
C ALA A 52 -23.83 -2.77 -7.46
N ASP A 53 -23.25 -3.23 -8.58
CA ASP A 53 -23.30 -4.62 -9.03
C ASP A 53 -21.94 -5.30 -8.78
N PRO A 54 -21.87 -6.33 -7.90
CA PRO A 54 -20.64 -7.05 -7.61
C PRO A 54 -19.98 -7.78 -8.77
N THR A 55 -20.62 -7.83 -9.94
CA THR A 55 -20.04 -8.36 -11.19
C THR A 55 -19.24 -7.32 -11.97
N GLU A 56 -19.33 -6.03 -11.61
CA GLU A 56 -18.61 -4.93 -12.27
C GLU A 56 -17.14 -4.82 -11.83
N LEU A 57 -16.35 -5.86 -12.08
CA LEU A 57 -14.93 -5.89 -11.72
C LEU A 57 -14.14 -4.74 -12.33
N THR A 58 -14.42 -4.39 -13.58
CA THR A 58 -13.76 -3.27 -14.24
C THR A 58 -14.03 -1.94 -13.52
N THR A 59 -15.28 -1.66 -13.13
CA THR A 59 -15.62 -0.46 -12.36
C THR A 59 -14.89 -0.42 -11.01
N PHE A 60 -14.80 -1.56 -10.33
CA PHE A 60 -14.03 -1.65 -9.08
C PHE A 60 -12.55 -1.36 -9.32
N VAL A 61 -11.93 -1.99 -10.31
CA VAL A 61 -10.50 -1.84 -10.62
C VAL A 61 -10.15 -0.41 -11.04
N ASP A 62 -10.98 0.22 -11.86
CA ASP A 62 -10.79 1.61 -12.27
C ASP A 62 -10.83 2.56 -11.07
N ARG A 63 -11.82 2.40 -10.18
CA ARG A 63 -11.94 3.21 -8.97
C ARG A 63 -10.78 2.96 -8.01
N LEU A 64 -10.43 1.70 -7.79
CA LEU A 64 -9.32 1.32 -6.92
C LEU A 64 -8.01 1.96 -7.44
N SER A 65 -7.70 1.79 -8.72
CA SER A 65 -6.46 2.33 -9.32
C SER A 65 -6.43 3.86 -9.37
N ALA A 66 -7.59 4.50 -9.51
CA ALA A 66 -7.72 5.96 -9.46
C ALA A 66 -7.59 6.55 -8.05
N THR A 67 -7.93 5.78 -7.01
CA THR A 67 -7.95 6.26 -5.62
C THR A 67 -6.71 5.85 -4.83
N LEU A 68 -6.10 4.71 -5.16
CA LEU A 68 -4.92 4.20 -4.45
C LEU A 68 -3.83 5.26 -4.38
N LEU A 69 -3.25 5.38 -3.19
CA LEU A 69 -2.19 6.31 -2.90
C LEU A 69 -0.93 5.97 -3.70
N LEU A 70 -0.55 6.84 -4.63
CA LEU A 70 0.71 6.78 -5.38
C LEU A 70 1.53 8.05 -5.08
N ASP A 71 1.72 8.30 -3.79
CA ASP A 71 2.45 9.44 -3.25
C ASP A 71 3.96 9.16 -3.30
N ARG A 72 4.65 9.79 -4.26
CA ARG A 72 6.06 9.54 -4.52
C ARG A 72 6.95 9.86 -3.32
N ASP A 73 6.65 10.91 -2.56
CA ASP A 73 7.45 11.28 -1.41
C ASP A 73 7.36 10.22 -0.31
N TRP A 74 6.16 9.71 -0.07
CA TRP A 74 5.98 8.55 0.81
C TRP A 74 6.70 7.30 0.30
N LEU A 75 6.65 7.03 -1.01
CA LEU A 75 7.31 5.86 -1.60
C LEU A 75 8.84 5.92 -1.46
N LEU A 76 9.43 7.11 -1.54
CA LEU A 76 10.87 7.30 -1.27
C LEU A 76 11.17 6.96 0.20
N VAL A 77 10.41 7.51 1.15
CA VAL A 77 10.57 7.22 2.59
C VAL A 77 10.41 5.72 2.88
N LYS A 78 9.38 5.07 2.33
CA LYS A 78 9.15 3.63 2.44
C LYS A 78 10.32 2.82 1.88
N THR A 79 10.87 3.22 0.74
CA THR A 79 11.97 2.49 0.07
C THR A 79 13.28 2.59 0.83
N ASP A 80 13.61 3.78 1.32
CA ASP A 80 14.76 4.00 2.20
C ASP A 80 14.62 3.16 3.48
N PHE A 81 13.43 3.16 4.09
CA PHE A 81 13.18 2.38 5.29
C PHE A 81 13.23 0.87 5.04
N LEU A 82 12.68 0.38 3.92
CA LEU A 82 12.76 -1.03 3.55
C LEU A 82 14.23 -1.48 3.42
N THR A 83 15.05 -0.64 2.80
CA THR A 83 16.49 -0.86 2.63
C THR A 83 17.23 -0.85 3.97
N TYR A 84 16.84 0.05 4.89
CA TYR A 84 17.34 0.10 6.26
C TYR A 84 16.96 -1.15 7.07
N ALA A 85 15.69 -1.56 7.01
CA ALA A 85 15.14 -2.70 7.73
C ALA A 85 15.72 -4.03 7.23
N ALA A 86 15.94 -4.18 5.92
CA ALA A 86 16.52 -5.40 5.34
C ALA A 86 17.91 -5.76 5.90
N ARG A 87 18.61 -4.80 6.53
CA ARG A 87 19.92 -5.01 7.19
C ARG A 87 19.82 -5.20 8.70
N ARG A 88 18.62 -5.19 9.28
CA ARG A 88 18.35 -5.21 10.73
C ARG A 88 17.22 -6.21 11.04
N PRO A 89 17.54 -7.41 11.54
CA PRO A 89 16.54 -8.47 11.73
C PRO A 89 15.32 -8.05 12.57
N GLU A 90 15.53 -7.29 13.64
CA GLU A 90 14.44 -6.83 14.52
C GLU A 90 13.50 -5.83 13.80
N THR A 91 14.07 -4.83 13.12
CA THR A 91 13.29 -3.88 12.32
C THR A 91 12.56 -4.58 11.17
N ALA A 92 13.21 -5.54 10.51
CA ALA A 92 12.58 -6.34 9.45
C ALA A 92 11.39 -7.14 9.97
N ALA A 93 11.54 -7.82 11.12
CA ALA A 93 10.46 -8.57 11.74
C ALA A 93 9.28 -7.66 12.09
N ARG A 94 9.55 -6.45 12.61
CA ARG A 94 8.51 -5.46 12.88
C ARG A 94 7.80 -5.01 11.61
N LEU A 95 8.54 -4.66 10.55
CA LEU A 95 7.96 -4.28 9.26
C LEU A 95 7.13 -5.40 8.62
N ILE A 96 7.55 -6.65 8.75
CA ILE A 96 6.78 -7.82 8.30
C ILE A 96 5.44 -7.89 9.03
N THR A 97 5.41 -7.66 10.35
CA THR A 97 4.17 -7.61 11.14
C THR A 97 3.22 -6.51 10.66
N HIS A 98 3.70 -5.28 10.46
CA HIS A 98 2.87 -4.18 9.94
C HIS A 98 2.36 -4.45 8.52
N ARG A 99 3.17 -5.06 7.64
CA ARG A 99 2.75 -5.51 6.30
C ARG A 99 1.67 -6.60 6.38
N ALA A 100 1.81 -7.55 7.30
CA ALA A 100 0.83 -8.61 7.52
C ALA A 100 -0.51 -8.05 8.04
N GLN A 101 -0.47 -7.06 8.94
CA GLN A 101 -1.66 -6.37 9.44
C GLN A 101 -2.40 -5.62 8.32
N LEU A 102 -1.69 -4.87 7.47
CA LEU A 102 -2.29 -4.22 6.30
C LEU A 102 -2.93 -5.26 5.38
N ARG A 103 -2.24 -6.36 5.07
CA ARG A 103 -2.78 -7.43 4.23
C ARG A 103 -4.05 -8.03 4.85
N ALA A 104 -4.04 -8.38 6.13
CA ALA A 104 -5.19 -8.93 6.82
C ALA A 104 -6.38 -7.95 6.82
N ALA A 105 -6.13 -6.65 6.97
CA ALA A 105 -7.17 -5.63 6.88
C ALA A 105 -7.79 -5.57 5.48
N LEU A 106 -6.98 -5.67 4.41
CA LEU A 106 -7.47 -5.72 3.03
C LEU A 106 -8.24 -7.01 2.74
N GLU A 107 -7.76 -8.16 3.21
CA GLU A 107 -8.46 -9.45 3.12
C GLU A 107 -9.83 -9.38 3.80
N ASP A 108 -9.93 -8.77 4.98
CA ASP A 108 -11.19 -8.58 5.70
C ASP A 108 -12.17 -7.69 4.92
N LYS A 109 -11.70 -6.60 4.30
CA LYS A 109 -12.55 -5.76 3.44
C LYS A 109 -13.07 -6.52 2.23
N LEU A 110 -12.22 -7.29 1.55
CA LEU A 110 -12.61 -8.11 0.41
C LEU A 110 -13.57 -9.23 0.82
N THR A 111 -13.36 -9.87 1.96
CA THR A 111 -14.24 -10.93 2.49
C THR A 111 -15.63 -10.42 2.83
N ARG A 112 -15.71 -9.21 3.41
CA ARG A 112 -17.00 -8.57 3.72
C ARG A 112 -17.66 -7.95 2.50
N SER A 113 -16.91 -7.74 1.42
CA SER A 113 -17.47 -7.26 0.17
C SER A 113 -18.37 -8.33 -0.44
N ARG A 114 -19.42 -7.90 -1.14
CA ARG A 114 -20.25 -8.83 -1.96
C ARG A 114 -19.56 -9.19 -3.27
N PHE A 115 -18.31 -8.77 -3.47
CA PHE A 115 -17.58 -8.87 -4.71
C PHE A 115 -17.23 -10.32 -5.03
N ASN A 116 -17.63 -10.78 -6.22
CA ASN A 116 -17.22 -12.10 -6.69
C ASN A 116 -15.85 -11.97 -7.34
N LEU A 117 -14.80 -12.37 -6.62
CA LEU A 117 -13.47 -12.42 -7.18
C LEU A 117 -13.41 -13.50 -8.27
N PRO A 118 -12.77 -13.22 -9.42
CA PRO A 118 -12.50 -14.23 -10.43
C PRO A 118 -11.75 -15.43 -9.86
N ALA A 119 -12.08 -16.63 -10.35
CA ALA A 119 -11.43 -17.87 -9.92
C ALA A 119 -9.90 -17.88 -10.16
N SER A 120 -9.41 -17.04 -11.08
CA SER A 120 -7.98 -16.88 -11.38
C SER A 120 -7.15 -16.37 -10.19
N PHE A 121 -7.77 -15.64 -9.26
CA PHE A 121 -7.11 -15.19 -8.04
C PHE A 121 -7.02 -16.27 -6.96
N GLY A 122 -7.73 -17.39 -7.10
CA GLY A 122 -7.85 -18.39 -6.05
C GLY A 122 -8.67 -17.88 -4.87
N SER A 123 -8.09 -17.93 -3.68
CA SER A 123 -8.70 -17.43 -2.44
C SER A 123 -8.64 -15.90 -2.33
N ILE A 124 -9.46 -15.32 -1.45
CA ILE A 124 -9.42 -13.87 -1.13
C ILE A 124 -8.02 -13.45 -0.64
N GLY A 125 -7.34 -14.31 0.13
CA GLY A 125 -5.98 -14.06 0.59
C GLY A 125 -4.97 -13.98 -0.55
N GLU A 126 -5.07 -14.90 -1.52
CA GLU A 126 -4.24 -14.89 -2.73
C GLU A 126 -4.55 -13.67 -3.60
N ALA A 127 -5.81 -13.28 -3.73
CA ALA A 127 -6.22 -12.06 -4.43
C ALA A 127 -5.61 -10.80 -3.79
N ALA A 128 -5.75 -10.65 -2.47
CA ALA A 128 -5.20 -9.52 -1.73
C ALA A 128 -3.68 -9.46 -1.88
N HIS A 129 -3.00 -10.60 -1.77
CA HIS A 129 -1.56 -10.69 -1.98
C HIS A 129 -1.17 -10.29 -3.41
N ALA A 130 -1.85 -10.81 -4.43
CA ALA A 130 -1.56 -10.49 -5.82
C ALA A 130 -1.72 -8.99 -6.13
N VAL A 131 -2.78 -8.36 -5.60
CA VAL A 131 -3.01 -6.90 -5.74
C VAL A 131 -1.91 -6.10 -5.05
N ILE A 132 -1.51 -6.48 -3.83
CA ILE A 132 -0.41 -5.82 -3.10
C ILE A 132 0.91 -5.97 -3.88
N ALA A 133 1.19 -7.15 -4.45
CA ALA A 133 2.39 -7.38 -5.24
C ALA A 133 2.41 -6.55 -6.53
N ALA A 134 1.27 -6.45 -7.22
CA ALA A 134 1.12 -5.59 -8.39
C ALA A 134 1.36 -4.11 -8.04
N TYR A 135 0.76 -3.65 -6.93
CA TYR A 135 0.99 -2.30 -6.41
C TYR A 135 2.47 -2.06 -6.07
N ASP A 136 3.11 -2.94 -5.31
CA ASP A 136 4.53 -2.81 -4.96
C ASP A 136 5.40 -2.73 -6.24
N GLY A 137 5.12 -3.56 -7.26
CA GLY A 137 5.82 -3.50 -8.55
C GLY A 137 5.65 -2.17 -9.29
N VAL A 138 4.41 -1.65 -9.37
CA VAL A 138 4.12 -0.34 -9.99
C VAL A 138 4.85 0.80 -9.27
N THR A 139 4.91 0.75 -7.94
CA THR A 139 5.55 1.82 -7.16
C THR A 139 7.05 1.94 -7.43
N VAL A 140 7.73 0.84 -7.75
CA VAL A 140 9.15 0.87 -8.13
C VAL A 140 9.37 1.64 -9.43
N GLN A 141 8.51 1.42 -10.44
CA GLN A 141 8.58 2.16 -11.71
C GLN A 141 8.28 3.65 -11.51
N LEU A 142 7.24 3.95 -10.72
CA LEU A 142 6.86 5.34 -10.40
C LEU A 142 8.01 6.14 -9.76
N LEU A 143 8.83 5.51 -8.92
CA LEU A 143 9.99 6.17 -8.31
C LEU A 143 11.02 6.64 -9.34
N LEU A 144 11.16 5.91 -10.46
CA LEU A 144 12.11 6.18 -11.53
C LEU A 144 11.53 7.14 -12.58
N ASP A 145 10.36 6.82 -13.11
CA ASP A 145 9.79 7.53 -14.25
C ASP A 145 9.01 8.79 -13.82
N ASN A 146 8.62 8.87 -12.54
CA ASN A 146 7.86 9.98 -11.95
C ASN A 146 6.56 10.30 -12.70
N ASP A 147 5.98 9.32 -13.40
CA ASP A 147 4.71 9.45 -14.11
C ASP A 147 3.60 8.73 -13.33
N GLN A 148 2.89 9.50 -12.49
CA GLN A 148 1.81 8.97 -11.69
C GLN A 148 0.60 8.53 -12.54
N ALA A 149 0.35 9.18 -13.67
CA ALA A 149 -0.76 8.83 -14.55
C ALA A 149 -0.50 7.49 -15.24
N ALA A 150 0.71 7.29 -15.76
CA ALA A 150 1.14 6.02 -16.33
C ALA A 150 1.11 4.89 -15.28
N ALA A 151 1.58 5.16 -14.05
CA ALA A 151 1.54 4.19 -12.95
C ALA A 151 0.10 3.75 -12.62
N ARG A 152 -0.87 4.68 -12.57
CA ARG A 152 -2.28 4.34 -12.36
C ARG A 152 -2.85 3.49 -13.48
N ALA A 153 -2.60 3.88 -14.73
CA ALA A 153 -3.07 3.13 -15.89
C ALA A 153 -2.48 1.72 -15.95
N TRP A 154 -1.20 1.58 -15.58
CA TRP A 154 -0.52 0.29 -15.52
C TRP A 154 -1.06 -0.60 -14.40
N LEU A 155 -1.29 -0.05 -13.20
CA LEU A 155 -1.87 -0.78 -12.09
C LEU A 155 -3.27 -1.32 -12.44
N ALA A 156 -4.13 -0.48 -13.04
CA ALA A 156 -5.46 -0.89 -13.48
C ALA A 156 -5.37 -2.08 -14.45
N ARG A 157 -4.51 -1.96 -15.47
CA ARG A 157 -4.29 -3.05 -16.44
C ARG A 157 -3.80 -4.33 -15.78
N LEU A 158 -2.86 -4.26 -14.84
CA LEU A 158 -2.34 -5.44 -14.13
C LEU A 158 -3.44 -6.14 -13.32
N ILE A 159 -4.22 -5.40 -12.53
CA ILE A 159 -5.29 -5.98 -11.70
C ILE A 159 -6.37 -6.60 -12.60
N THR A 160 -6.77 -5.91 -13.67
CA THR A 160 -7.72 -6.46 -14.65
C THR A 160 -7.18 -7.75 -15.27
N GLN A 161 -5.91 -7.79 -15.69
CA GLN A 161 -5.33 -9.01 -16.27
C GLN A 161 -5.28 -10.15 -15.25
N LEU A 162 -4.85 -9.91 -14.01
CA LEU A 162 -4.84 -10.92 -12.95
C LEU A 162 -6.24 -11.51 -12.70
N GLY A 163 -7.29 -10.70 -12.81
CA GLY A 163 -8.68 -11.14 -12.70
C GLY A 163 -9.29 -11.79 -13.95
N LEU A 164 -8.63 -11.71 -15.10
CA LEU A 164 -9.17 -12.22 -16.36
C LEU A 164 -8.39 -13.41 -16.93
N VAL A 165 -7.26 -13.82 -16.33
CA VAL A 165 -6.52 -14.99 -16.82
C VAL A 165 -7.25 -16.29 -16.44
N GLU A 166 -8.06 -16.84 -17.35
CA GLU A 166 -8.52 -18.23 -17.23
C GLU A 166 -7.33 -19.20 -17.26
N PRO A 167 -7.39 -20.33 -16.54
CA PRO A 167 -6.36 -21.35 -16.62
C PRO A 167 -6.33 -21.92 -18.04
N ARG A 168 -5.16 -21.87 -18.69
CA ARG A 168 -4.94 -22.64 -19.93
C ARG A 168 -5.07 -24.12 -19.58
N THR A 169 -6.09 -24.76 -20.16
CA THR A 169 -6.32 -26.21 -20.19
C THR A 169 -5.10 -26.97 -20.67
#